data_AF-A0A2L0A7E2-F1
#
_entry.id   AF-A0A2L0A7E2-F1
#
_cell.length_a   1.000
_cell.length_b   1.000
_cell.length_c   1.000
_cell.angle_alpha   90.00
_cell.angle_beta   90.00
_cell.angle_gamma   90.00
#
_symmetry.space_group_name_H-M   'P 1'
#
loop_
_entity.id
_entity.type
_entity.pdbx_description
1 polymer ?
#
loop_
_entity_poly.entity_id
_entity_poly.type
_entity_poly.pdbx_seq_one_letter_code
_entity_poly.pdbx_strand_id
1 'polypeptide(L)'
;MTSRELTGLLSLAESDASLPFSRKVSDWAWRLAFGAIGWPWLLKSLHGGSKADKRALMTALGLAPDALPHLGSWKADTGFLRHIVMQIALLQPGIVVELGAGASTLVAAKALALHGGGQLISFDQHAGFVDATREWLDDNGLSVDIRHAPLEANVEGWPGRWYSVDRLPDRIDLIIIDGPPWSVHPMVRGAADSLFRRLSPGGVVLLDDAARPGERLVARRWRKRWPDIDFSLLHDGTKGTLVGVKRVAGVPPAPANDNGGAFRHAARAAGIAALIALGWIGRGALGEFPDPAQASTTFIDEAAASHRTGLLRQAMVSQVESTHLDSVEIARSTGIRLPKLPEGWRVRDVQLYPTNSSPAVALSLTTPQGEAVTLLAGRAETPADAKPLVTKRASENIAYWENGDQALALTGTMPAERALELAAMLARNT
;
A
#
# COMPACT_ATOMS: atom_id res chain seq x y z
N MET A 1 -22.07 27.32 -9.44
CA MET A 1 -20.74 27.04 -8.84
C MET A 1 -20.38 25.62 -9.22
N THR A 2 -19.34 25.45 -10.02
CA THR A 2 -18.92 24.14 -10.57
C THR A 2 -18.16 23.37 -9.51
N SER A 3 -18.59 22.16 -9.15
CA SER A 3 -17.91 21.26 -8.20
C SER A 3 -16.61 20.71 -8.79
N ARG A 4 -15.61 21.58 -8.90
CA ARG A 4 -14.19 21.28 -9.17
C ARG A 4 -13.36 21.26 -7.88
N GLU A 5 -14.01 21.41 -6.73
CA GLU A 5 -13.37 21.40 -5.43
C GLU A 5 -13.03 19.97 -4.99
N LEU A 6 -11.83 19.84 -4.44
CA LEU A 6 -11.27 18.63 -3.84
C LEU A 6 -12.30 17.97 -2.93
N THR A 7 -12.76 16.76 -3.29
CA THR A 7 -13.30 15.83 -2.28
C THR A 7 -12.27 15.72 -1.17
N GLY A 8 -12.67 16.09 0.05
CA GLY A 8 -11.79 16.14 1.21
C GLY A 8 -10.99 14.86 1.40
N LEU A 9 -9.79 15.00 1.97
CA LEU A 9 -8.80 13.94 2.24
C LEU A 9 -9.29 12.82 3.18
N LEU A 10 -10.55 12.87 3.62
CA LEU A 10 -11.19 11.94 4.54
C LEU A 10 -12.47 11.42 3.88
N SER A 11 -12.76 10.12 4.03
CA SER A 11 -14.13 9.62 3.85
C SER A 11 -15.08 10.56 4.59
N LEU A 12 -16.15 11.01 3.95
CA LEU A 12 -17.18 11.82 4.61
C LEU A 12 -17.47 11.20 5.98
N ALA A 13 -17.15 11.95 7.02
CA ALA A 13 -17.23 11.46 8.38
C ALA A 13 -18.68 11.07 8.66
N GLU A 14 -18.84 9.95 9.36
CA GLU A 14 -20.12 9.41 9.84
C GLU A 14 -20.76 10.45 10.78
N SER A 15 -21.51 11.40 10.22
CA SER A 15 -22.32 12.35 10.98
C SER A 15 -23.72 11.75 11.14
N ASP A 16 -23.84 10.75 12.00
CA ASP A 16 -25.12 10.52 12.67
C ASP A 16 -24.88 10.10 14.12
N ALA A 17 -25.06 11.09 14.99
CA ALA A 17 -24.94 10.99 16.44
C ALA A 17 -26.27 10.53 17.05
N SER A 18 -26.77 9.37 16.64
CA SER A 18 -27.84 8.68 17.36
C SER A 18 -27.89 7.24 16.90
N LEU A 19 -27.35 6.31 17.71
CA LEU A 19 -27.79 4.91 17.90
C LEU A 19 -26.77 4.17 18.81
N PRO A 20 -27.20 3.36 19.80
CA PRO A 20 -26.31 2.80 20.81
C PRO A 20 -25.60 1.49 20.38
N PHE A 21 -24.28 1.46 20.62
CA PHE A 21 -23.36 0.36 20.95
C PHE A 21 -23.56 -1.08 20.38
N SER A 22 -22.66 -1.46 19.46
CA SER A 22 -21.86 -2.71 19.52
C SER A 22 -20.75 -2.66 18.47
N ARG A 23 -19.71 -1.83 18.71
CA ARG A 23 -18.45 -1.96 17.98
C ARG A 23 -17.71 -3.15 18.60
N LYS A 24 -17.69 -4.30 17.94
CA LYS A 24 -16.90 -5.44 18.44
C LYS A 24 -15.43 -5.00 18.44
N VAL A 25 -14.77 -5.07 19.60
CA VAL A 25 -13.32 -4.79 19.77
C VAL A 25 -12.47 -5.55 18.74
N SER A 26 -12.97 -6.70 18.29
CA SER A 26 -12.39 -7.48 17.19
C SER A 26 -12.26 -6.68 15.89
N ASP A 27 -13.27 -5.92 15.49
CA ASP A 27 -13.31 -5.25 14.19
C ASP A 27 -12.30 -4.09 14.17
N TRP A 28 -12.12 -3.42 15.31
CA TRP A 28 -11.07 -2.43 15.50
C TRP A 28 -9.68 -3.06 15.47
N ALA A 29 -9.49 -4.21 16.13
CA ALA A 29 -8.23 -4.95 16.08
C ALA A 29 -7.88 -5.45 14.66
N TRP A 30 -8.87 -5.92 13.89
CA TRP A 30 -8.69 -6.30 12.49
C TRP A 30 -8.33 -5.10 11.61
N ARG A 31 -8.97 -3.95 11.82
CA ARG A 31 -8.63 -2.71 11.09
C ARG A 31 -7.22 -2.23 11.39
N LEU A 32 -6.76 -2.32 12.65
CA LEU A 32 -5.39 -1.99 13.01
C LEU A 32 -4.38 -2.97 12.41
N ALA A 33 -4.62 -4.28 12.55
CA ALA A 33 -3.73 -5.31 12.02
C ALA A 33 -3.64 -5.25 10.48
N PHE A 34 -4.77 -5.12 9.78
CA PHE A 34 -4.79 -5.01 8.32
C PHE A 34 -4.39 -3.64 7.82
N GLY A 35 -4.55 -2.58 8.62
CA GLY A 35 -3.95 -1.27 8.35
C GLY A 35 -2.42 -1.36 8.37
N ALA A 36 -1.85 -1.98 9.40
CA ALA A 36 -0.40 -2.17 9.57
C ALA A 36 0.23 -3.13 8.55
N ILE A 37 -0.55 -4.04 7.94
CA ILE A 37 -0.08 -4.98 6.91
C ILE A 37 -0.41 -4.48 5.48
N GLY A 38 -1.54 -3.80 5.33
CA GLY A 38 -2.09 -3.35 4.06
C GLY A 38 -1.59 -1.99 3.61
N TRP A 39 -0.83 -1.26 4.43
CA TRP A 39 -0.36 0.09 4.10
C TRP A 39 0.40 0.21 2.77
N PRO A 40 1.20 -0.78 2.28
CA PRO A 40 1.83 -0.67 0.97
C PRO A 40 0.79 -0.72 -0.16
N TRP A 41 -0.31 -1.45 0.04
CA TRP A 41 -1.43 -1.50 -0.90
C TRP A 41 -2.30 -0.24 -0.83
N LEU A 42 -2.40 0.40 0.34
CA LEU A 42 -3.05 1.71 0.52
C LEU A 42 -2.24 2.83 -0.15
N LEU A 43 -0.92 2.84 -0.04
CA LEU A 43 -0.07 3.79 -0.78
C LEU A 43 -0.14 3.53 -2.29
N LYS A 44 -0.12 2.25 -2.69
CA LYS A 44 -0.26 1.86 -4.09
C LYS A 44 -1.65 2.19 -4.66
N SER A 45 -2.70 2.22 -3.82
CA SER A 45 -4.06 2.55 -4.25
C SER A 45 -4.27 4.05 -4.54
N LEU A 46 -3.33 4.91 -4.11
CA LEU A 46 -3.27 6.32 -4.52
C LEU A 46 -2.86 6.49 -5.99
N HIS A 47 -2.24 5.46 -6.59
CA HIS A 47 -1.87 5.43 -8.00
C HIS A 47 -3.04 4.91 -8.84
N GLY A 48 -3.78 5.83 -9.48
CA GLY A 48 -4.98 5.55 -10.29
C GLY A 48 -4.72 5.06 -11.72
N GLY A 49 -3.51 4.62 -12.06
CA GLY A 49 -3.12 4.18 -13.41
C GLY A 49 -2.39 5.23 -14.25
N SER A 50 -1.94 4.86 -15.46
CA SER A 50 -1.20 5.78 -16.34
C SER A 50 -2.14 6.77 -17.04
N LYS A 51 -1.65 7.99 -17.33
CA LYS A 51 -2.40 8.99 -18.11
C LYS A 51 -2.78 8.48 -19.51
N ALA A 52 -1.97 7.57 -20.08
CA ALA A 52 -2.22 6.96 -21.38
C ALA A 52 -3.41 5.98 -21.31
N ASP A 53 -3.47 5.14 -20.27
CA ASP A 53 -4.58 4.20 -20.07
C ASP A 53 -5.90 4.93 -19.84
N LYS A 54 -5.88 5.99 -19.02
CA LYS A 54 -7.07 6.85 -18.83
C LYS A 54 -7.54 7.41 -20.17
N ARG A 55 -6.63 7.93 -21.00
CA ARG A 55 -6.98 8.48 -22.32
C ARG A 55 -7.55 7.42 -23.26
N ALA A 56 -6.92 6.25 -23.33
CA ALA A 56 -7.40 5.14 -24.15
C ALA A 56 -8.81 4.70 -23.75
N LEU A 57 -9.08 4.59 -22.44
CA LEU A 57 -10.41 4.28 -21.90
C LEU A 57 -11.45 5.34 -22.28
N MET A 58 -11.12 6.64 -22.14
CA MET A 58 -12.04 7.72 -22.51
C MET A 58 -12.33 7.74 -24.01
N THR A 59 -11.31 7.53 -24.85
CA THR A 59 -11.49 7.42 -26.31
C THR A 59 -12.38 6.24 -26.66
N ALA A 60 -12.17 5.06 -26.05
CA ALA A 60 -12.97 3.87 -26.31
C ALA A 60 -14.45 4.06 -25.93
N LEU A 61 -14.72 4.87 -24.90
CA LEU A 61 -16.07 5.17 -24.43
C LEU A 61 -16.70 6.40 -25.09
N GLY A 62 -15.96 7.14 -25.94
CA GLY A 62 -16.42 8.41 -26.50
C GLY A 62 -16.75 9.46 -25.44
N LEU A 63 -16.05 9.44 -24.31
CA LEU A 63 -16.22 10.41 -23.22
C LEU A 63 -15.24 11.57 -23.37
N ALA A 64 -15.63 12.75 -22.89
CA ALA A 64 -14.74 13.90 -22.85
C ALA A 64 -13.51 13.60 -21.96
N PRO A 65 -12.30 14.14 -22.28
CA PRO A 65 -11.09 13.85 -21.52
C PRO A 65 -11.17 14.19 -20.01
N ASP A 66 -12.06 15.11 -19.64
CA ASP A 66 -12.34 15.58 -18.28
C ASP A 66 -13.61 14.98 -17.67
N ALA A 67 -14.32 14.09 -18.39
CA ALA A 67 -15.55 13.46 -17.91
C ALA A 67 -15.31 12.66 -16.62
N LEU A 68 -14.18 11.96 -16.52
CA LEU A 68 -13.74 11.31 -15.28
C LEU A 68 -12.94 12.28 -14.39
N PRO A 69 -13.28 12.39 -13.08
CA PRO A 69 -12.47 13.15 -12.13
C PRO A 69 -11.04 12.60 -12.05
N HIS A 70 -10.13 13.34 -11.40
CA HIS A 70 -8.79 12.83 -11.11
C HIS A 70 -8.92 11.51 -10.31
N LEU A 71 -8.44 10.40 -10.89
CA LEU A 71 -8.55 9.04 -10.32
C LEU A 71 -7.51 8.78 -9.21
N GLY A 72 -6.67 9.76 -8.91
CA GLY A 72 -5.79 9.73 -7.74
C GLY A 72 -6.58 10.15 -6.50
N SER A 73 -6.38 9.41 -5.41
CA SER A 73 -7.08 9.49 -4.10
C SER A 73 -8.48 8.86 -4.05
N TRP A 74 -8.53 7.53 -4.05
CA TRP A 74 -9.69 6.69 -3.63
C TRP A 74 -10.76 6.34 -4.66
N LYS A 75 -10.49 6.45 -5.96
CA LYS A 75 -11.40 6.00 -7.04
C LYS A 75 -10.91 4.69 -7.68
N ALA A 76 -11.84 3.93 -8.26
CA ALA A 76 -11.59 2.74 -9.08
C ALA A 76 -10.35 2.92 -9.98
N ASP A 77 -9.47 1.93 -10.01
CA ASP A 77 -8.27 2.01 -10.85
C ASP A 77 -8.62 1.86 -12.34
N THR A 78 -7.82 2.42 -13.25
CA THR A 78 -8.10 2.33 -14.70
C THR A 78 -8.13 0.90 -15.23
N GLY A 79 -7.46 -0.04 -14.57
CA GLY A 79 -7.53 -1.47 -14.89
C GLY A 79 -8.89 -2.06 -14.55
N PHE A 80 -9.42 -1.78 -13.35
CA PHE A 80 -10.77 -2.19 -12.96
C PHE A 80 -11.84 -1.59 -13.89
N LEU A 81 -11.74 -0.30 -14.22
CA LEU A 81 -12.63 0.34 -15.18
C LEU A 81 -12.54 -0.31 -16.57
N ARG A 82 -11.32 -0.65 -17.03
CA ARG A 82 -11.12 -1.38 -18.29
C ARG A 82 -11.79 -2.76 -18.25
N HIS A 83 -11.67 -3.49 -17.14
CA HIS A 83 -12.31 -4.80 -16.97
C HIS A 83 -13.83 -4.72 -17.00
N ILE A 84 -14.42 -3.67 -16.42
CA ILE A 84 -15.86 -3.41 -16.53
C ILE A 84 -16.26 -3.27 -18.00
N VAL A 85 -15.56 -2.43 -18.77
CA VAL A 85 -15.84 -2.24 -20.21
C VAL A 85 -15.68 -3.55 -20.97
N MET A 86 -14.59 -4.29 -20.72
CA MET A 86 -14.34 -5.58 -21.38
C MET A 86 -15.44 -6.59 -21.09
N GLN A 87 -15.86 -6.75 -19.83
CA GLN A 87 -16.93 -7.69 -19.49
C GLN A 87 -18.28 -7.27 -20.06
N ILE A 88 -18.60 -5.97 -20.07
CA ILE A 88 -19.84 -5.48 -20.69
C ILE A 88 -19.83 -5.71 -22.20
N ALA A 89 -18.70 -5.47 -22.88
CA ALA A 89 -18.57 -5.72 -24.31
C ALA A 89 -18.67 -7.22 -24.67
N LEU A 90 -18.12 -8.10 -23.82
CA LEU A 90 -18.12 -9.55 -24.03
C LEU A 90 -19.47 -10.20 -23.69
N LEU A 91 -20.08 -9.81 -22.57
CA LEU A 91 -21.30 -10.44 -22.05
C LEU A 91 -22.57 -9.80 -22.61
N GLN A 92 -22.51 -8.51 -22.99
CA GLN A 92 -23.66 -7.68 -23.31
C GLN A 92 -24.81 -7.87 -22.28
N PRO A 93 -24.52 -7.65 -20.98
CA PRO A 93 -25.40 -8.08 -19.90
C PRO A 93 -26.73 -7.32 -19.94
N GLY A 94 -27.84 -8.02 -19.67
CA GLY A 94 -29.16 -7.40 -19.56
C GLY A 94 -29.34 -6.65 -18.25
N ILE A 95 -28.83 -7.21 -17.14
CA ILE A 95 -28.92 -6.61 -15.80
C ILE A 95 -27.53 -6.58 -15.14
N VAL A 96 -27.10 -5.38 -14.75
CA VAL A 96 -25.88 -5.11 -14.00
C VAL A 96 -26.23 -4.53 -12.64
N VAL A 97 -25.65 -5.08 -11.57
CA VAL A 97 -25.75 -4.53 -10.21
C VAL A 97 -24.38 -4.09 -9.73
N GLU A 98 -24.29 -2.85 -9.25
CA GLU A 98 -23.07 -2.26 -8.72
C GLU A 98 -23.22 -1.91 -7.23
N LEU A 99 -22.17 -2.17 -6.46
CA LEU A 99 -22.04 -1.83 -5.05
C LEU A 99 -20.85 -0.86 -4.88
N GLY A 100 -21.13 0.35 -4.41
CA GLY A 100 -20.18 1.48 -4.37
C GLY A 100 -20.26 2.27 -5.67
N ALA A 101 -21.09 3.31 -5.71
CA ALA A 101 -21.27 4.11 -6.91
C ALA A 101 -20.10 5.08 -7.12
N GLY A 102 -19.98 5.64 -8.33
CA GLY A 102 -18.99 6.66 -8.65
C GLY A 102 -18.44 6.51 -10.06
N ALA A 103 -17.12 6.53 -10.20
CA ALA A 103 -16.46 6.50 -11.51
C ALA A 103 -16.79 5.22 -12.32
N SER A 104 -16.92 4.09 -11.64
CA SER A 104 -17.33 2.82 -12.22
C SER A 104 -18.78 2.87 -12.76
N THR A 105 -19.67 3.64 -12.13
CA THR A 105 -21.05 3.85 -12.59
C THR A 105 -21.10 4.51 -13.96
N LEU A 106 -20.37 5.62 -14.15
CA LEU A 106 -20.30 6.31 -15.45
C LEU A 106 -19.74 5.40 -16.53
N VAL A 107 -18.65 4.69 -16.23
CA VAL A 107 -17.98 3.79 -17.17
C VAL A 107 -18.90 2.63 -17.55
N ALA A 108 -19.55 1.99 -16.58
CA ALA A 108 -20.49 0.89 -16.82
C ALA A 108 -21.68 1.36 -17.64
N ALA A 109 -22.31 2.49 -17.28
CA ALA A 109 -23.45 3.05 -18.01
C ALA A 109 -23.09 3.37 -19.47
N LYS A 110 -21.92 4.00 -19.70
CA LYS A 110 -21.46 4.32 -21.04
C LYS A 110 -21.14 3.06 -21.86
N ALA A 111 -20.50 2.07 -21.24
CA ALA A 111 -20.21 0.79 -21.89
C ALA A 111 -21.50 0.05 -22.26
N LEU A 112 -22.52 0.05 -21.39
CA LEU A 112 -23.83 -0.55 -21.68
C LEU A 112 -24.50 0.15 -22.85
N ALA A 113 -24.48 1.49 -22.89
CA ALA A 113 -25.02 2.26 -23.99
C ALA A 113 -24.35 1.91 -25.35
N LEU A 114 -23.06 1.58 -25.33
CA LEU A 114 -22.31 1.15 -26.53
C LEU A 114 -22.52 -0.31 -26.91
N HIS A 115 -22.81 -1.18 -25.94
CA HIS A 115 -22.73 -2.65 -26.12
C HIS A 115 -24.04 -3.40 -25.84
N GLY A 116 -25.21 -2.76 -25.95
CA GLY A 116 -26.50 -3.48 -25.96
C GLY A 116 -27.62 -2.90 -25.11
N GLY A 117 -27.36 -1.82 -24.37
CA GLY A 117 -28.39 -1.04 -23.66
C GLY A 117 -28.97 -1.73 -22.42
N GLY A 118 -28.22 -2.62 -21.77
CA GLY A 118 -28.63 -3.26 -20.52
C GLY A 118 -28.86 -2.29 -19.36
N GLN A 119 -29.59 -2.74 -18.33
CA GLN A 119 -29.92 -1.92 -17.17
C GLN A 119 -28.81 -1.98 -16.12
N LEU A 120 -28.36 -0.81 -15.65
CA LEU A 120 -27.46 -0.68 -14.49
C LEU A 120 -28.25 -0.21 -13.26
N ILE A 121 -28.11 -0.95 -12.16
CA ILE A 121 -28.62 -0.59 -10.84
C ILE A 121 -27.42 -0.43 -9.89
N SER A 122 -27.20 0.79 -9.40
CA SER A 122 -26.04 1.13 -8.56
C SER A 122 -26.45 1.53 -7.15
N PHE A 123 -25.74 1.04 -6.15
CA PHE A 123 -26.00 1.34 -4.74
C PHE A 123 -24.81 2.05 -4.09
N ASP A 124 -25.07 3.09 -3.31
CA ASP A 124 -24.07 3.74 -2.48
C ASP A 124 -24.58 4.08 -1.08
N GLN A 125 -23.67 4.15 -0.11
CA GLN A 125 -23.96 4.34 1.31
C GLN A 125 -24.29 5.78 1.69
N HIS A 126 -23.97 6.76 0.83
CA HIS A 126 -24.16 8.17 1.15
C HIS A 126 -25.19 8.82 0.22
N ALA A 127 -26.34 9.24 0.76
CA ALA A 127 -27.40 9.89 -0.01
C ALA A 127 -26.91 11.10 -0.82
N GLY A 128 -26.17 12.02 -0.19
CA GLY A 128 -25.63 13.19 -0.90
C GLY A 128 -24.64 12.84 -2.03
N PHE A 129 -23.92 11.72 -1.91
CA PHE A 129 -23.03 11.25 -2.97
C PHE A 129 -23.81 10.58 -4.12
N VAL A 130 -24.91 9.88 -3.81
CA VAL A 130 -25.85 9.36 -4.80
C VAL A 130 -26.44 10.49 -5.64
N ASP A 131 -26.88 11.57 -5.00
CA ASP A 131 -27.48 12.71 -5.70
C ASP A 131 -26.46 13.41 -6.61
N ALA A 132 -25.24 13.68 -6.10
CA ALA A 132 -24.16 14.25 -6.90
C ALA A 132 -23.74 13.34 -8.07
N THR A 133 -23.74 12.02 -7.87
CA THR A 133 -23.43 11.06 -8.95
C THR A 133 -24.54 11.04 -9.99
N ARG A 134 -25.81 11.16 -9.59
CA ARG A 134 -26.95 11.25 -10.51
C ARG A 134 -26.86 12.48 -11.39
N GLU A 135 -26.64 13.66 -10.80
CA GLU A 135 -26.45 14.91 -11.55
C GLU A 135 -25.29 14.79 -12.54
N TRP A 136 -24.17 14.21 -12.11
CA TRP A 136 -23.02 13.98 -12.98
C TRP A 136 -23.30 13.00 -14.14
N LEU A 137 -24.15 11.99 -13.95
CA LEU A 137 -24.58 11.09 -15.01
C LEU A 137 -25.52 11.81 -16.00
N ASP A 138 -26.45 12.63 -15.49
CA ASP A 138 -27.38 13.43 -16.30
C ASP A 138 -26.62 14.42 -17.19
N ASP A 139 -25.57 15.08 -16.67
CA ASP A 139 -24.67 15.96 -17.43
C ASP A 139 -23.97 15.23 -18.60
N ASN A 140 -23.82 13.91 -18.50
CA ASN A 140 -23.26 13.06 -19.55
C ASN A 140 -24.33 12.39 -20.43
N GLY A 141 -25.60 12.74 -20.25
CA GLY A 141 -26.74 12.20 -21.00
C GLY A 141 -27.02 10.72 -20.70
N LEU A 142 -26.70 10.26 -19.49
CA LEU A 142 -26.88 8.87 -19.07
C LEU A 142 -27.91 8.78 -17.95
N SER A 143 -28.88 7.88 -18.09
CA SER A 143 -29.87 7.59 -17.07
C SER A 143 -29.56 6.24 -16.42
N VAL A 144 -29.31 6.23 -15.11
CA VAL A 144 -28.99 5.02 -14.31
C VAL A 144 -29.91 4.93 -13.10
N ASP A 145 -30.31 3.72 -12.73
CA ASP A 145 -31.03 3.48 -11.47
C ASP A 145 -30.03 3.49 -10.30
N ILE A 146 -29.73 4.67 -9.78
CA ILE A 146 -28.83 4.86 -8.64
C ILE A 146 -29.61 5.11 -7.34
N ARG A 147 -29.34 4.28 -6.33
CA ARG A 147 -30.10 4.21 -5.07
C ARG A 147 -29.20 4.38 -3.86
N HIS A 148 -29.71 5.07 -2.85
CA HIS A 148 -29.09 5.14 -1.53
C HIS A 148 -29.37 3.85 -0.74
N ALA A 149 -28.31 3.21 -0.25
CA ALA A 149 -28.36 2.00 0.56
C ALA A 149 -27.45 2.16 1.80
N PRO A 150 -27.97 2.55 2.97
CA PRO A 150 -27.14 2.75 4.15
C PRO A 150 -26.52 1.44 4.66
N LEU A 151 -25.36 1.53 5.32
CA LEU A 151 -24.64 0.36 5.88
C LEU A 151 -25.23 -0.10 7.22
N GLU A 152 -26.38 -0.77 7.16
CA GLU A 152 -27.14 -1.22 8.34
C GLU A 152 -27.33 -2.74 8.39
N ALA A 153 -27.21 -3.41 7.25
CA ALA A 153 -27.46 -4.85 7.16
C ALA A 153 -26.30 -5.66 7.74
N ASN A 154 -26.60 -6.84 8.27
CA ASN A 154 -25.61 -7.85 8.63
C ASN A 154 -25.77 -9.05 7.70
N VAL A 155 -24.68 -9.50 7.07
CA VAL A 155 -24.68 -10.68 6.20
C VAL A 155 -24.04 -11.86 6.93
N GLU A 156 -24.75 -12.98 6.97
CA GLU A 156 -24.32 -14.15 7.73
C GLU A 156 -22.93 -14.65 7.28
N GLY A 157 -22.03 -14.77 8.25
CA GLY A 157 -20.67 -15.24 8.01
C GLY A 157 -19.75 -14.23 7.33
N TRP A 158 -20.13 -12.94 7.25
CA TRP A 158 -19.21 -11.85 6.91
C TRP A 158 -19.19 -10.78 8.00
N PRO A 159 -18.00 -10.23 8.31
CA PRO A 159 -17.85 -9.14 9.26
C PRO A 159 -18.14 -7.77 8.62
N GLY A 160 -18.46 -6.78 9.45
CA GLY A 160 -18.79 -5.42 9.04
C GLY A 160 -20.26 -5.23 8.66
N ARG A 161 -20.73 -3.97 8.72
CA ARG A 161 -22.07 -3.62 8.24
C ARG A 161 -22.08 -3.54 6.72
N TRP A 162 -23.16 -4.02 6.12
CA TRP A 162 -23.37 -4.12 4.69
C TRP A 162 -24.50 -3.22 4.21
N TYR A 163 -24.55 -2.99 2.90
CA TYR A 163 -25.62 -2.23 2.26
C TYR A 163 -27.00 -2.81 2.57
N SER A 164 -27.90 -1.95 3.05
CA SER A 164 -29.34 -2.22 3.12
C SER A 164 -29.94 -2.04 1.72
N VAL A 165 -29.84 -3.10 0.90
CA VAL A 165 -30.31 -3.11 -0.49
C VAL A 165 -31.73 -3.63 -0.57
N ASP A 166 -32.61 -2.87 -1.21
CA ASP A 166 -33.99 -3.21 -1.49
C ASP A 166 -34.23 -3.42 -2.99
N ARG A 167 -35.34 -4.07 -3.34
CA ARG A 167 -35.82 -4.21 -4.74
C ARG A 167 -34.71 -4.67 -5.71
N LEU A 168 -33.96 -5.68 -5.29
CA LEU A 168 -32.97 -6.34 -6.15
C LEU A 168 -33.68 -7.16 -7.23
N PRO A 169 -33.13 -7.20 -8.45
CA PRO A 169 -33.66 -8.05 -9.51
C PRO A 169 -33.49 -9.54 -9.16
N ASP A 170 -34.33 -10.39 -9.75
CA ASP A 170 -34.27 -11.84 -9.53
C ASP A 170 -33.08 -12.51 -10.21
N ARG A 171 -32.59 -11.90 -11.30
CA ARG A 171 -31.41 -12.34 -12.04
C ARG A 171 -30.47 -11.17 -12.28
N ILE A 172 -29.18 -11.44 -12.22
CA ILE A 172 -28.10 -10.48 -12.43
C ILE A 172 -27.08 -11.13 -13.35
N ASP A 173 -26.68 -10.44 -14.42
CA ASP A 173 -25.71 -10.96 -15.38
C ASP A 173 -24.29 -10.48 -15.06
N LEU A 174 -24.15 -9.30 -14.44
CA LEU A 174 -22.87 -8.76 -13.98
C LEU A 174 -23.02 -8.10 -12.61
N ILE A 175 -22.18 -8.48 -11.65
CA ILE A 175 -22.06 -7.84 -10.34
C ILE A 175 -20.73 -7.10 -10.25
N ILE A 176 -20.76 -5.80 -9.98
CA ILE A 176 -19.58 -4.93 -9.80
C ILE A 176 -19.45 -4.56 -8.32
N ILE A 177 -18.29 -4.81 -7.73
CA ILE A 177 -18.05 -4.61 -6.29
C ILE A 177 -16.85 -3.68 -6.09
N ASP A 178 -17.12 -2.40 -5.83
CA ASP A 178 -16.13 -1.37 -5.47
C ASP A 178 -16.37 -0.77 -4.05
N GLY A 179 -17.50 -1.09 -3.44
CA GLY A 179 -17.82 -0.70 -2.07
C GLY A 179 -18.30 -1.86 -1.20
N PRO A 180 -18.48 -1.62 0.11
CA PRO A 180 -18.13 -0.41 0.84
C PRO A 180 -16.61 -0.33 1.10
N PRO A 181 -16.08 0.80 1.61
CA PRO A 181 -14.65 0.95 1.80
C PRO A 181 -14.10 0.00 2.87
N TRP A 182 -12.83 -0.37 2.73
CA TRP A 182 -12.10 -1.26 3.66
C TRP A 182 -12.12 -0.75 5.11
N SER A 183 -12.33 0.56 5.31
CA SER A 183 -12.43 1.20 6.63
C SER A 183 -13.63 0.69 7.44
N VAL A 184 -14.65 0.12 6.80
CA VAL A 184 -15.76 -0.56 7.49
C VAL A 184 -15.25 -1.85 8.12
N HIS A 185 -14.69 -2.75 7.30
CA HIS A 185 -13.96 -3.93 7.74
C HIS A 185 -13.10 -4.47 6.56
N PRO A 186 -11.88 -5.01 6.79
CA PRO A 186 -11.03 -5.55 5.71
C PRO A 186 -11.64 -6.66 4.84
N MET A 187 -12.73 -7.28 5.29
CA MET A 187 -13.43 -8.36 4.59
C MET A 187 -14.88 -8.00 4.26
N VAL A 188 -15.26 -6.72 4.41
CA VAL A 188 -16.66 -6.27 4.28
C VAL A 188 -17.21 -6.60 2.90
N ARG A 189 -16.42 -6.39 1.83
CA ARG A 189 -16.80 -6.68 0.43
C ARG A 189 -17.16 -8.15 0.20
N GLY A 190 -16.76 -9.06 1.10
CA GLY A 190 -17.14 -10.46 1.04
C GLY A 190 -18.65 -10.71 1.17
N ALA A 191 -19.38 -9.82 1.82
CA ALA A 191 -20.83 -9.87 1.97
C ALA A 191 -21.60 -9.72 0.65
N ALA A 192 -20.93 -9.34 -0.45
CA ALA A 192 -21.52 -9.42 -1.79
C ALA A 192 -21.89 -10.86 -2.20
N ASP A 193 -21.40 -11.88 -1.49
CA ASP A 193 -21.84 -13.27 -1.70
C ASP A 193 -23.34 -13.49 -1.50
N SER A 194 -24.01 -12.60 -0.77
CA SER A 194 -25.47 -12.56 -0.62
C SER A 194 -26.20 -12.39 -1.96
N LEU A 195 -25.55 -11.81 -2.98
CA LEU A 195 -26.09 -11.60 -4.32
C LEU A 195 -25.82 -12.77 -5.27
N PHE A 196 -24.86 -13.66 -4.98
CA PHE A 196 -24.38 -14.66 -5.95
C PHE A 196 -25.44 -15.72 -6.33
N ARG A 197 -26.47 -15.91 -5.48
CA ARG A 197 -27.63 -16.74 -5.82
C ARG A 197 -28.40 -16.21 -7.04
N ARG A 198 -28.43 -14.89 -7.20
CA ARG A 198 -29.13 -14.19 -8.29
C ARG A 198 -28.29 -14.14 -9.57
N LEU A 199 -27.02 -14.52 -9.51
CA LEU A 199 -26.14 -14.50 -10.67
C LEU A 199 -26.64 -15.50 -11.74
N SER A 200 -26.84 -15.04 -12.96
CA SER A 200 -27.24 -15.85 -14.11
C SER A 200 -26.15 -16.88 -14.46
N PRO A 201 -26.48 -18.04 -15.04
CA PRO A 201 -25.48 -18.92 -15.65
C PRO A 201 -24.67 -18.15 -16.70
N GLY A 202 -23.34 -18.25 -16.66
CA GLY A 202 -22.44 -17.43 -17.49
C GLY A 202 -22.24 -16.00 -16.97
N GLY A 203 -22.98 -15.58 -15.93
CA GLY A 203 -22.85 -14.27 -15.32
C GLY A 203 -21.53 -14.09 -14.60
N VAL A 204 -21.12 -12.83 -14.44
CA VAL A 204 -19.80 -12.45 -13.95
C VAL A 204 -19.86 -11.62 -12.67
N VAL A 205 -18.90 -11.84 -11.79
CA VAL A 205 -18.62 -11.02 -10.60
C VAL A 205 -17.27 -10.35 -10.79
N LEU A 206 -17.22 -9.04 -10.62
CA LEU A 206 -16.00 -8.23 -10.59
C LEU A 206 -15.82 -7.63 -9.19
N LEU A 207 -14.65 -7.86 -8.59
CA LEU A 207 -14.27 -7.26 -7.30
C LEU A 207 -13.01 -6.40 -7.49
N ASP A 208 -13.11 -5.12 -7.12
CA ASP A 208 -11.99 -4.19 -7.09
C ASP A 208 -11.06 -4.46 -5.89
N ASP A 209 -9.82 -4.01 -6.00
CA ASP A 209 -8.75 -4.15 -5.00
C ASP A 209 -8.45 -5.60 -4.58
N ALA A 210 -8.71 -6.57 -5.45
CA ALA A 210 -8.69 -7.98 -5.11
C ALA A 210 -7.33 -8.51 -4.63
N ALA A 211 -6.24 -7.80 -4.91
CA ALA A 211 -4.92 -8.18 -4.46
C ALA A 211 -4.60 -7.71 -3.02
N ARG A 212 -5.46 -6.91 -2.39
CA ARG A 212 -5.35 -6.56 -0.96
C ARG A 212 -5.50 -7.79 -0.05
N PRO A 213 -4.85 -7.81 1.13
CA PRO A 213 -4.89 -8.97 2.02
C PRO A 213 -6.29 -9.44 2.42
N GLY A 214 -7.19 -8.50 2.69
CA GLY A 214 -8.57 -8.81 3.09
C GLY A 214 -9.37 -9.45 1.96
N GLU A 215 -9.26 -8.88 0.77
CA GLU A 215 -9.90 -9.34 -0.45
C GLU A 215 -9.37 -10.69 -0.92
N ARG A 216 -8.08 -11.01 -0.69
CA ARG A 216 -7.54 -12.36 -0.93
C ARG A 216 -8.18 -13.41 -0.02
N LEU A 217 -8.48 -13.07 1.24
CA LEU A 217 -9.21 -13.94 2.15
C LEU A 217 -10.68 -14.09 1.72
N VAL A 218 -11.29 -12.99 1.27
CA VAL A 218 -12.64 -13.00 0.67
C VAL A 218 -12.67 -13.97 -0.52
N ALA A 219 -11.78 -13.82 -1.50
CA ALA A 219 -11.69 -14.69 -2.67
C ALA A 219 -11.51 -16.16 -2.30
N ARG A 220 -10.69 -16.47 -1.28
CA ARG A 220 -10.51 -17.85 -0.79
C ARG A 220 -11.81 -18.42 -0.19
N ARG A 221 -12.58 -17.61 0.54
CA ARG A 221 -13.87 -18.02 1.12
C ARG A 221 -14.94 -18.17 0.06
N TRP A 222 -15.00 -17.28 -0.92
CA TRP A 222 -15.92 -17.38 -2.06
C TRP A 222 -15.71 -18.66 -2.85
N ARG A 223 -14.47 -19.01 -3.23
CA ARG A 223 -14.18 -20.28 -3.92
C ARG A 223 -14.66 -21.52 -3.17
N LYS A 224 -14.70 -21.49 -1.83
CA LYS A 224 -15.21 -22.60 -1.02
C LYS A 224 -16.72 -22.62 -0.93
N ARG A 225 -17.36 -21.45 -0.84
CA ARG A 225 -18.82 -21.31 -0.69
C ARG A 225 -19.57 -21.46 -2.01
N TRP A 226 -18.94 -21.10 -3.12
CA TRP A 226 -19.52 -21.04 -4.46
C TRP A 226 -18.67 -21.86 -5.44
N PRO A 227 -18.70 -23.20 -5.33
CA PRO A 227 -17.89 -24.07 -6.18
C PRO A 227 -18.32 -24.06 -7.65
N ASP A 228 -19.50 -23.52 -7.96
CA ASP A 228 -20.07 -23.29 -9.29
C ASP A 228 -19.63 -21.97 -9.94
N ILE A 229 -18.83 -21.16 -9.24
CA ILE A 229 -18.26 -19.91 -9.75
C ILE A 229 -16.73 -20.03 -9.81
N ASP A 230 -16.17 -19.85 -11.01
CA ASP A 230 -14.74 -19.92 -11.27
C ASP A 230 -14.09 -18.55 -11.03
N PHE A 231 -13.40 -18.42 -9.89
CA PHE A 231 -12.73 -17.17 -9.49
C PHE A 231 -11.24 -17.12 -9.87
N SER A 232 -10.90 -16.21 -10.76
CA SER A 232 -9.53 -15.90 -11.21
C SER A 232 -9.11 -14.48 -10.80
N LEU A 233 -7.83 -14.29 -10.47
CA LEU A 233 -7.27 -12.98 -10.13
C LEU A 233 -6.48 -12.43 -11.32
N LEU A 234 -6.93 -11.30 -11.85
CA LEU A 234 -6.23 -10.57 -12.91
C LEU A 234 -5.26 -9.57 -12.28
N HIS A 235 -4.01 -9.58 -12.75
CA HIS A 235 -2.89 -8.81 -12.19
C HIS A 235 -2.50 -7.62 -13.08
N ASP A 236 -3.30 -7.29 -14.08
CA ASP A 236 -3.08 -6.22 -15.04
C ASP A 236 -3.49 -4.84 -14.48
N GLY A 237 -2.87 -4.48 -13.36
CA GLY A 237 -3.13 -3.23 -12.65
C GLY A 237 -2.36 -3.14 -11.33
N THR A 238 -2.43 -1.98 -10.68
CA THR A 238 -1.77 -1.77 -9.38
C THR A 238 -2.51 -2.47 -8.23
N LYS A 239 -3.84 -2.56 -8.28
CA LYS A 239 -4.70 -3.06 -7.19
C LYS A 239 -5.29 -4.47 -7.44
N GLY A 240 -5.35 -4.89 -8.70
CA GLY A 240 -5.78 -6.23 -9.13
C GLY A 240 -7.30 -6.44 -9.06
N THR A 241 -7.85 -7.22 -9.99
CA THR A 241 -9.30 -7.44 -10.11
C THR A 241 -9.60 -8.93 -10.02
N LEU A 242 -10.53 -9.32 -9.13
CA LEU A 242 -11.02 -10.70 -9.11
C LEU A 242 -12.20 -10.81 -10.08
N VAL A 243 -12.14 -11.81 -10.95
CA VAL A 243 -13.21 -12.16 -11.88
C VAL A 243 -13.75 -13.52 -11.51
N GLY A 244 -15.04 -13.60 -11.17
CA GLY A 244 -15.78 -14.83 -10.94
C GLY A 244 -16.75 -15.10 -12.07
N VAL A 245 -16.65 -16.24 -12.76
CA VAL A 245 -17.59 -16.62 -13.83
C VAL A 245 -18.46 -17.77 -13.36
N LYS A 246 -19.78 -17.59 -13.35
CA LYS A 246 -20.71 -18.67 -12.98
C LYS A 246 -20.82 -19.67 -14.12
N ARG A 247 -20.63 -20.96 -13.82
CA ARG A 247 -20.69 -22.00 -14.83
C ARG A 247 -22.08 -22.11 -15.45
N VAL A 248 -22.11 -22.38 -16.75
CA VAL A 248 -23.34 -22.78 -17.45
C VAL A 248 -23.54 -24.27 -17.21
N ALA A 249 -24.73 -24.66 -16.73
CA ALA A 249 -25.05 -26.06 -16.49
C ALA A 249 -24.91 -26.88 -17.79
N GLY A 250 -24.21 -28.02 -17.71
CA GLY A 250 -24.00 -28.93 -18.85
C GLY A 250 -22.66 -28.76 -19.58
N VAL A 251 -21.87 -27.73 -19.27
CA VAL A 251 -20.48 -27.65 -19.73
C VAL A 251 -19.59 -28.35 -18.68
N PRO A 252 -18.93 -29.47 -19.01
CA PRO A 252 -18.00 -30.10 -18.08
C PRO A 252 -16.89 -29.09 -17.72
N PRO A 253 -16.37 -29.11 -16.49
CA PRO A 253 -15.34 -28.18 -16.09
C PRO A 253 -14.20 -28.25 -17.10
N ALA A 254 -13.72 -27.10 -17.58
CA ALA A 254 -12.38 -27.05 -18.16
C ALA A 254 -11.47 -27.75 -17.16
N PRO A 255 -10.59 -28.68 -17.58
CA PRO A 255 -9.75 -29.40 -16.64
C PRO A 255 -9.11 -28.37 -15.74
N ALA A 256 -9.43 -28.44 -14.45
CA ALA A 256 -8.71 -27.67 -13.47
C ALA A 256 -7.26 -27.96 -13.78
N ASN A 257 -6.49 -26.94 -14.15
CA ASN A 257 -5.08 -27.09 -14.41
C ASN A 257 -4.41 -27.24 -13.03
N ASP A 258 -4.77 -28.33 -12.36
CA ASP A 258 -4.29 -28.81 -11.07
C ASP A 258 -3.00 -29.64 -11.25
N ASN A 259 -2.43 -29.62 -12.46
CA ASN A 259 -1.03 -29.98 -12.70
C ASN A 259 -0.04 -29.03 -11.99
N GLY A 260 -0.54 -28.03 -11.25
CA GLY A 260 0.25 -27.33 -10.24
C GLY A 260 0.10 -27.87 -8.81
N GLY A 261 -0.93 -28.63 -8.45
CA GLY A 261 -1.31 -28.85 -7.05
C GLY A 261 -0.54 -29.98 -6.35
N ALA A 262 -0.56 -31.19 -6.92
CA ALA A 262 -0.08 -32.39 -6.23
C ALA A 262 1.46 -32.41 -6.06
N PHE A 263 2.20 -31.99 -7.08
CA PHE A 263 3.66 -31.83 -6.98
C PHE A 263 4.07 -30.69 -6.02
N ARG A 264 3.20 -29.71 -5.78
CA ARG A 264 3.45 -28.61 -4.82
C ARG A 264 3.14 -29.00 -3.38
N HIS A 265 2.28 -29.98 -3.11
CA HIS A 265 2.01 -30.42 -1.74
C HIS A 265 3.06 -31.41 -1.21
N ALA A 266 3.52 -32.34 -2.04
CA ALA A 266 4.68 -33.18 -1.70
C ALA A 266 5.97 -32.33 -1.59
N ALA A 267 6.17 -31.35 -2.49
CA ALA A 267 7.27 -30.38 -2.38
C ALA A 267 7.11 -29.38 -1.22
N ARG A 268 5.88 -29.15 -0.70
CA ARG A 268 5.65 -28.33 0.51
C ARG A 268 5.83 -29.12 1.80
N ALA A 269 5.53 -30.42 1.85
CA ALA A 269 5.80 -31.24 3.03
C ALA A 269 7.30 -31.59 3.14
N ALA A 270 7.92 -31.98 2.02
CA ALA A 270 9.38 -32.07 1.91
C ALA A 270 10.03 -30.69 2.07
N GLY A 271 9.39 -29.62 1.60
CA GLY A 271 9.82 -28.24 1.80
C GLY A 271 9.72 -27.75 3.25
N ILE A 272 8.75 -28.18 4.05
CA ILE A 272 8.66 -27.85 5.48
C ILE A 272 9.71 -28.62 6.28
N ALA A 273 9.91 -29.91 5.98
CA ALA A 273 10.98 -30.69 6.59
C ALA A 273 12.38 -30.19 6.16
N ALA A 274 12.52 -29.77 4.91
CA ALA A 274 13.73 -29.14 4.39
C ALA A 274 13.87 -27.67 4.83
N LEU A 275 12.82 -26.95 5.25
CA LEU A 275 12.93 -25.60 5.86
C LEU A 275 13.30 -25.68 7.34
N ILE A 276 13.06 -26.81 8.02
CA ILE A 276 13.63 -27.08 9.35
C ILE A 276 15.10 -27.52 9.23
N ALA A 277 15.43 -28.34 8.21
CA ALA A 277 16.81 -28.79 7.98
C ALA A 277 17.72 -27.75 7.28
N LEU A 278 17.22 -27.04 6.26
CA LEU A 278 17.86 -25.88 5.61
C LEU A 278 17.57 -24.57 6.33
N GLY A 279 16.70 -24.52 7.35
CA GLY A 279 16.71 -23.42 8.32
C GLY A 279 18.02 -23.35 9.10
N TRP A 280 18.75 -24.46 9.16
CA TRP A 280 20.10 -24.55 9.71
C TRP A 280 21.22 -24.41 8.66
N ILE A 281 20.92 -24.45 7.34
CA ILE A 281 21.94 -24.44 6.27
C ILE A 281 21.75 -23.29 5.24
N GLY A 282 20.55 -22.71 5.16
CA GLY A 282 20.12 -21.64 4.24
C GLY A 282 20.10 -20.25 4.85
N ARG A 283 20.90 -20.00 5.90
CA ARG A 283 21.22 -18.66 6.42
C ARG A 283 22.26 -17.93 5.53
N GLY A 284 22.40 -18.31 4.26
CA GLY A 284 23.62 -18.02 3.49
C GLY A 284 23.52 -17.67 2.02
N ALA A 285 22.34 -17.53 1.38
CA ALA A 285 22.38 -17.36 -0.09
C ALA A 285 21.36 -16.47 -0.81
N LEU A 286 20.19 -16.09 -0.29
CA LEU A 286 19.24 -15.28 -1.09
C LEU A 286 18.40 -14.29 -0.26
N GLY A 287 18.87 -13.04 -0.21
CA GLY A 287 18.06 -11.80 -0.30
C GLY A 287 16.89 -11.61 0.66
N GLU A 288 17.23 -11.32 1.92
CA GLU A 288 16.41 -10.94 3.07
C GLU A 288 15.58 -9.64 2.89
N PHE A 289 14.41 -9.57 3.53
CA PHE A 289 13.89 -8.29 4.07
C PHE A 289 14.84 -7.85 5.19
N PRO A 290 15.11 -6.54 5.42
CA PRO A 290 16.19 -6.15 6.30
C PRO A 290 16.04 -6.78 7.68
N ASP A 291 16.89 -7.76 7.97
CA ASP A 291 17.24 -8.16 9.32
C ASP A 291 17.61 -6.87 10.08
N PRO A 292 17.32 -6.67 11.38
CA PRO A 292 17.95 -5.60 12.15
C PRO A 292 19.48 -5.52 11.93
N ALA A 293 20.13 -6.63 11.55
CA ALA A 293 21.50 -6.68 11.05
C ALA A 293 21.72 -6.03 9.65
N GLN A 294 20.74 -6.07 8.75
CA GLN A 294 20.76 -5.39 7.45
C GLN A 294 20.39 -3.90 7.52
N ALA A 295 19.48 -3.49 8.40
CA ALA A 295 19.22 -2.06 8.65
C ALA A 295 20.47 -1.38 9.25
N SER A 296 21.12 -2.05 10.21
CA SER A 296 22.43 -1.64 10.71
C SER A 296 23.52 -1.72 9.64
N THR A 297 23.53 -2.73 8.77
CA THR A 297 24.47 -2.78 7.62
C THR A 297 24.27 -1.62 6.65
N THR A 298 23.01 -1.27 6.34
CA THR A 298 22.69 -0.14 5.44
C THR A 298 23.17 1.17 6.04
N PHE A 299 22.90 1.40 7.33
CA PHE A 299 23.37 2.59 8.04
C PHE A 299 24.91 2.66 8.15
N ILE A 300 25.58 1.53 8.37
CA ILE A 300 27.05 1.42 8.39
C ILE A 300 27.64 1.75 7.01
N ASP A 301 27.03 1.26 5.93
CA ASP A 301 27.48 1.53 4.58
C ASP A 301 27.24 3.00 4.19
N GLU A 302 26.14 3.60 4.65
CA GLU A 302 25.86 5.04 4.56
C GLU A 302 26.88 5.88 5.35
N ALA A 303 27.31 5.42 6.54
CA ALA A 303 28.37 6.05 7.31
C ALA A 303 29.71 6.06 6.56
N ALA A 304 30.11 4.93 5.98
CA ALA A 304 31.31 4.83 5.14
C ALA A 304 31.21 5.72 3.87
N ALA A 305 30.05 5.77 3.23
CA ALA A 305 29.82 6.63 2.08
C ALA A 305 29.88 8.12 2.44
N SER A 306 29.32 8.51 3.59
CA SER A 306 29.38 9.89 4.09
C SER A 306 30.81 10.31 4.41
N HIS A 307 31.64 9.42 4.98
CA HIS A 307 33.03 9.70 5.26
C HIS A 307 33.84 9.96 3.99
N ARG A 308 33.74 9.07 3.00
CA ARG A 308 34.41 9.23 1.70
C ARG A 308 33.94 10.49 0.96
N THR A 309 32.65 10.80 1.03
CA THR A 309 32.09 12.03 0.44
C THR A 309 32.64 13.28 1.12
N GLY A 310 32.73 13.28 2.44
CA GLY A 310 33.35 14.36 3.22
C GLY A 310 34.82 14.59 2.83
N LEU A 311 35.62 13.52 2.75
CA LEU A 311 37.02 13.61 2.31
C LEU A 311 37.15 14.15 0.88
N LEU A 312 36.28 13.71 -0.03
CA LEU A 312 36.24 14.21 -1.42
C LEU A 312 35.95 15.71 -1.46
N ARG A 313 34.95 16.16 -0.70
CA ARG A 313 34.59 17.58 -0.61
C ARG A 313 35.72 18.42 -0.02
N GLN A 314 36.40 17.93 1.01
CA GLN A 314 37.56 18.62 1.60
C GLN A 314 38.72 18.82 0.60
N ALA A 315 38.86 17.93 -0.38
CA ALA A 315 39.85 18.07 -1.44
C ALA A 315 39.40 19.02 -2.57
N MET A 316 38.13 19.43 -2.61
CA MET A 316 37.55 20.25 -3.67
C MET A 316 37.46 21.72 -3.26
N VAL A 317 38.33 22.56 -3.83
CA VAL A 317 38.34 24.02 -3.61
C VAL A 317 36.98 24.69 -3.88
N SER A 318 36.19 24.15 -4.81
CA SER A 318 34.87 24.68 -5.18
C SER A 318 33.75 24.33 -4.20
N GLN A 319 33.96 23.41 -3.26
CA GLN A 319 32.95 23.00 -2.29
C GLN A 319 33.19 23.77 -0.99
N VAL A 320 32.28 24.70 -0.69
CA VAL A 320 32.35 25.49 0.55
C VAL A 320 32.02 24.58 1.74
N GLU A 321 32.97 24.49 2.68
CA GLU A 321 32.79 23.79 3.96
C GLU A 321 32.05 24.68 4.95
N SER A 322 31.10 24.12 5.71
CA SER A 322 30.44 24.78 6.82
C SER A 322 31.02 24.33 8.14
N THR A 323 31.88 25.15 8.74
CA THR A 323 32.49 24.84 10.06
C THR A 323 31.59 25.21 11.24
N HIS A 324 30.47 25.92 10.99
CA HIS A 324 29.54 26.33 12.04
C HIS A 324 28.52 25.22 12.30
N LEU A 325 28.45 24.77 13.57
CA LEU A 325 27.52 23.76 14.02
C LEU A 325 26.46 24.39 14.95
N ASP A 326 25.24 24.61 14.43
CA ASP A 326 24.06 24.93 15.24
C ASP A 326 23.26 23.64 15.50
N SER A 327 23.56 22.97 16.60
CA SER A 327 22.89 21.73 16.98
C SER A 327 21.41 21.91 17.34
N VAL A 328 21.00 23.12 17.76
CA VAL A 328 19.62 23.42 18.13
C VAL A 328 18.77 23.59 16.88
N GLU A 329 19.26 24.31 15.87
CA GLU A 329 18.61 24.44 14.57
C GLU A 329 18.49 23.08 13.87
N ILE A 330 19.58 22.30 13.84
CA ILE A 330 19.60 20.97 13.22
C ILE A 330 18.57 20.07 13.89
N ALA A 331 18.55 20.01 15.23
CA ALA A 331 17.58 19.18 15.95
C ALA A 331 16.14 19.63 15.71
N ARG A 332 15.87 20.93 15.70
CA ARG A 332 14.53 21.48 15.43
C ARG A 332 14.04 21.16 14.01
N SER A 333 14.93 21.19 13.03
CA SER A 333 14.57 21.05 11.61
C SER A 333 14.54 19.60 11.14
N THR A 334 15.43 18.76 11.65
CA THR A 334 15.62 17.37 11.19
C THR A 334 15.09 16.31 12.16
N GLY A 335 14.92 16.67 13.43
CA GLY A 335 14.68 15.72 14.52
C GLY A 335 15.93 14.95 14.98
N ILE A 336 17.12 15.23 14.40
CA ILE A 336 18.40 14.58 14.76
C ILE A 336 19.11 15.39 15.83
N ARG A 337 19.44 14.75 16.96
CA ARG A 337 20.12 15.35 18.11
C ARG A 337 21.56 14.89 18.06
N LEU A 338 22.46 15.85 17.90
CA LEU A 338 23.88 15.57 17.84
C LEU A 338 24.45 15.55 19.27
N PRO A 339 25.38 14.63 19.59
CA PRO A 339 26.06 14.63 20.88
C PRO A 339 26.87 15.92 21.05
N LYS A 340 27.11 16.29 22.31
CA LYS A 340 28.09 17.34 22.59
C LYS A 340 29.49 16.84 22.22
N LEU A 341 30.15 17.56 21.32
CA LEU A 341 31.51 17.23 20.90
C LEU A 341 32.47 17.37 22.10
N PRO A 342 33.39 16.41 22.32
CA PRO A 342 34.39 16.50 23.37
C PRO A 342 35.32 17.71 23.17
N GLU A 343 35.94 18.16 24.26
CA GLU A 343 36.87 19.28 24.22
C GLU A 343 38.06 19.00 23.27
N GLY A 344 38.46 20.03 22.50
CA GLY A 344 39.57 19.95 21.55
C GLY A 344 39.23 19.35 20.18
N TRP A 345 38.01 18.85 19.97
CA TRP A 345 37.55 18.41 18.65
C TRP A 345 37.20 19.63 17.78
N ARG A 346 37.63 19.60 16.52
CA ARG A 346 37.38 20.68 15.56
C ARG A 346 36.41 20.22 14.47
N VAL A 347 35.34 20.98 14.26
CA VAL A 347 34.41 20.78 13.13
C VAL A 347 35.05 21.33 11.87
N ARG A 348 35.14 20.49 10.85
CA ARG A 348 35.64 20.82 9.52
C ARG A 348 34.50 21.09 8.55
N ASP A 349 33.45 20.28 8.62
CA ASP A 349 32.27 20.45 7.77
C ASP A 349 31.03 19.87 8.44
N VAL A 350 29.86 20.43 8.13
CA VAL A 350 28.53 20.00 8.58
C VAL A 350 27.63 19.91 7.37
N GLN A 351 27.07 18.73 7.10
CA GLN A 351 26.25 18.48 5.92
C GLN A 351 24.98 17.70 6.25
N LEU A 352 23.90 18.04 5.56
CA LEU A 352 22.77 17.14 5.40
C LEU A 352 23.13 16.09 4.36
N TYR A 353 23.07 14.83 4.75
CA TYR A 353 23.42 13.69 3.92
C TYR A 353 22.14 12.92 3.55
N PRO A 354 21.81 12.78 2.25
CA PRO A 354 20.64 12.02 1.84
C PRO A 354 20.87 10.53 2.10
N THR A 355 19.91 9.87 2.75
CA THR A 355 19.87 8.41 2.92
C THR A 355 18.62 7.85 2.24
N ASN A 356 18.50 6.51 2.21
CA ASN A 356 17.36 5.86 1.56
C ASN A 356 16.02 6.07 2.28
N SER A 357 16.02 6.35 3.58
CA SER A 357 14.79 6.42 4.40
C SER A 357 14.56 7.78 5.06
N SER A 358 15.60 8.47 5.55
CA SER A 358 15.47 9.79 6.17
C SER A 358 16.75 10.62 6.10
N PRO A 359 16.70 11.95 5.92
CA PRO A 359 17.92 12.76 5.86
C PRO A 359 18.75 12.57 7.14
N ALA A 360 20.06 12.34 6.97
CA ALA A 360 21.03 12.22 8.06
C ALA A 360 21.89 13.49 8.15
N VAL A 361 22.63 13.64 9.25
CA VAL A 361 23.59 14.72 9.44
C VAL A 361 24.98 14.11 9.51
N ALA A 362 25.88 14.54 8.63
CA ALA A 362 27.28 14.14 8.61
C ALA A 362 28.14 15.30 9.12
N LEU A 363 28.95 15.03 10.14
CA LEU A 363 29.94 15.96 10.69
C LEU A 363 31.34 15.45 10.35
N SER A 364 32.10 16.22 9.58
CA SER A 364 33.53 15.98 9.42
C SER A 364 34.30 16.66 10.55
N LEU A 365 35.06 15.89 11.30
CA LEU A 365 35.70 16.30 12.54
C LEU A 365 37.21 15.98 12.50
N THR A 366 37.99 16.72 13.27
CA THR A 366 39.39 16.40 13.56
C THR A 366 39.59 16.27 15.06
N THR A 367 40.13 15.13 15.50
CA THR A 367 40.44 14.88 16.92
C THR A 367 41.65 15.72 17.36
N PRO A 368 41.89 15.90 18.68
CA PRO A 368 43.10 16.56 19.18
C PRO A 368 44.40 15.91 18.69
N GLN A 369 44.37 14.61 18.41
CA GLN A 369 45.50 13.83 17.90
C GLN A 369 45.69 13.98 16.37
N GLY A 370 44.85 14.78 15.71
CA GLY A 370 44.92 15.03 14.26
C GLY A 370 44.20 13.99 13.41
N GLU A 371 43.41 13.10 14.01
CA GLU A 371 42.68 12.05 13.29
C GLU A 371 41.46 12.67 12.58
N ALA A 372 41.32 12.42 11.27
CA ALA A 372 40.15 12.83 10.51
C ALA A 372 39.05 11.78 10.65
N VAL A 373 37.90 12.17 11.19
CA VAL A 373 36.78 11.28 11.46
C VAL A 373 35.47 11.90 10.99
N THR A 374 34.51 11.07 10.59
CA THR A 374 33.16 11.51 10.26
C THR A 374 32.15 10.90 11.22
N LEU A 375 31.36 11.75 11.87
CA LEU A 375 30.21 11.33 12.67
C LEU A 375 28.94 11.47 11.83
N LEU A 376 28.31 10.35 11.48
CA LEU A 376 27.00 10.30 10.86
C LEU A 376 25.94 10.08 11.94
N ALA A 377 24.88 10.90 11.94
CA ALA A 377 23.72 10.74 12.81
C ALA A 377 22.44 10.70 11.99
N GLY A 378 21.59 9.70 12.24
CA GLY A 378 20.30 9.52 11.55
C GLY A 378 19.24 8.97 12.50
N ARG A 379 18.01 8.78 12.01
CA ARG A 379 16.95 8.11 12.78
C ARG A 379 17.15 6.60 12.76
N ALA A 380 16.98 5.96 13.91
CA ALA A 380 17.05 4.50 14.01
C ALA A 380 15.76 3.87 13.45
N GLU A 381 15.90 2.87 12.57
CA GLU A 381 14.76 2.13 12.01
C GLU A 381 14.25 1.03 12.98
N THR A 382 15.11 0.55 13.87
CA THR A 382 14.81 -0.44 14.91
C THR A 382 15.65 -0.17 16.15
N PRO A 383 15.11 -0.17 17.38
CA PRO A 383 15.90 0.05 18.60
C PRO A 383 16.84 -1.13 18.89
N ALA A 384 18.14 -0.87 18.96
CA ALA A 384 19.23 -1.78 19.35
C ALA A 384 19.99 -1.25 20.58
N ASP A 385 20.91 -2.07 21.12
CA ASP A 385 21.64 -1.80 22.37
C ASP A 385 22.52 -0.53 22.31
N ALA A 386 22.52 0.24 23.41
CA ALA A 386 23.25 1.51 23.55
C ALA A 386 24.78 1.40 23.65
N LYS A 387 25.37 0.20 23.48
CA LYS A 387 26.82 -0.02 23.59
C LYS A 387 27.48 0.07 22.21
N PRO A 388 28.53 0.90 22.03
CA PRO A 388 29.23 0.99 20.76
C PRO A 388 29.84 -0.35 20.32
N LEU A 389 29.57 -0.69 19.06
CA LEU A 389 30.14 -1.83 18.36
C LEU A 389 31.04 -1.30 17.24
N VAL A 390 32.15 -1.98 16.95
CA VAL A 390 33.01 -1.65 15.80
C VAL A 390 32.91 -2.72 14.74
N THR A 391 32.81 -2.26 13.50
CA THR A 391 32.98 -3.07 12.31
C THR A 391 34.00 -2.43 11.38
N LYS A 392 34.58 -3.24 10.50
CA LYS A 392 35.52 -2.79 9.47
C LYS A 392 34.85 -2.86 8.11
N ARG A 393 34.96 -1.78 7.33
CA ARG A 393 34.52 -1.71 5.93
C ARG A 393 35.66 -1.14 5.09
N ALA A 394 36.16 -1.95 4.15
CA ALA A 394 37.36 -1.62 3.38
C ALA A 394 38.56 -1.24 4.27
N SER A 395 39.08 -0.01 4.15
CA SER A 395 40.19 0.54 4.93
C SER A 395 39.77 1.34 6.17
N GLU A 396 38.47 1.44 6.44
CA GLU A 396 37.90 2.30 7.49
C GLU A 396 37.35 1.44 8.63
N ASN A 397 37.55 1.90 9.86
CA ASN A 397 36.90 1.37 11.05
C ASN A 397 35.70 2.26 11.40
N ILE A 398 34.56 1.62 11.64
CA ILE A 398 33.28 2.27 11.88
C ILE A 398 32.80 1.81 13.25
N ALA A 399 32.72 2.74 14.19
CA ALA A 399 32.12 2.53 15.49
C ALA A 399 30.68 3.05 15.46
N TYR A 400 29.70 2.18 15.67
CA TYR A 400 28.28 2.54 15.61
C TYR A 400 27.56 2.19 16.91
N TRP A 401 26.58 3.00 17.27
CA TRP A 401 25.74 2.82 18.45
C TRP A 401 24.39 3.52 18.26
N GLU A 402 23.43 3.18 19.12
CA GLU A 402 22.15 3.86 19.15
C GLU A 402 21.96 4.65 20.44
N ASN A 403 21.28 5.79 20.32
CA ASN A 403 20.86 6.63 21.45
C ASN A 403 19.39 7.02 21.28
N GLY A 404 18.50 6.33 21.98
CA GLY A 404 17.06 6.56 21.90
C GLY A 404 16.50 6.21 20.52
N ASP A 405 16.02 7.21 19.79
CA ASP A 405 15.46 7.11 18.44
C ASP A 405 16.48 7.39 17.32
N GLN A 406 17.77 7.44 17.65
CA GLN A 406 18.84 7.87 16.75
C GLN A 406 19.95 6.84 16.65
N ALA A 407 20.43 6.63 15.42
CA ALA A 407 21.62 5.84 15.14
C ALA A 407 22.79 6.78 14.87
N LEU A 408 23.95 6.46 15.45
CA LEU A 408 25.19 7.21 15.28
C LEU A 408 26.32 6.28 14.81
N ALA A 409 27.17 6.78 13.93
CA ALA A 409 28.34 6.07 13.45
C ALA A 409 29.54 7.02 13.31
N LEU A 410 30.65 6.65 13.95
CA LEU A 410 31.94 7.33 13.82
C LEU A 410 32.84 6.52 12.89
N THR A 411 33.26 7.13 11.79
CA THR A 411 34.07 6.48 10.75
C THR A 411 35.41 7.17 10.58
N GLY A 412 36.47 6.38 10.37
CA GLY A 412 37.72 6.86 9.79
C GLY A 412 38.81 5.78 9.71
N THR A 413 40.06 6.18 9.52
CA THR A 413 41.18 5.26 9.22
C THR A 413 41.99 4.81 10.44
N MET A 414 41.55 5.13 11.67
CA MET A 414 42.23 4.75 12.92
C MET A 414 42.02 3.26 13.27
N PRO A 415 42.81 2.64 14.16
CA PRO A 415 42.57 1.27 14.63
C PRO A 415 41.19 1.08 15.28
N ALA A 416 40.66 -0.15 15.27
CA ALA A 416 39.34 -0.48 15.79
C ALA A 416 39.16 -0.14 17.29
N GLU A 417 40.17 -0.41 18.11
CA GLU A 417 40.19 -0.05 19.54
C GLU A 417 40.05 1.46 19.73
N ARG A 418 40.79 2.24 18.94
CA ARG A 418 40.73 3.70 18.95
C ARG A 418 39.36 4.23 18.48
N ALA A 419 38.75 3.60 17.48
CA ALA A 419 37.41 3.96 17.04
C ALA A 419 36.34 3.70 18.13
N LEU A 420 36.45 2.58 18.86
CA LEU A 420 35.59 2.28 20.02
C LEU A 420 35.75 3.29 21.15
N GLU A 421 36.99 3.68 21.48
CA GLU A 421 37.27 4.70 22.50
C GLU A 421 36.57 6.02 22.19
N LEU A 422 36.76 6.53 20.96
CA LEU A 422 36.19 7.81 20.52
C LEU A 422 34.65 7.75 20.48
N ALA A 423 34.08 6.64 20.02
CA ALA A 423 32.63 6.43 20.05
C ALA A 423 32.09 6.36 21.48
N ALA A 424 32.78 5.67 22.39
CA ALA A 424 32.38 5.60 23.79
C ALA A 424 32.46 6.98 24.49
N MET A 425 33.37 7.86 24.08
CA MET A 425 33.40 9.25 24.54
C MET A 425 32.17 10.03 24.05
N LEU A 426 31.81 9.89 22.77
CA LEU A 426 30.64 10.55 22.19
C LEU A 426 29.32 10.03 22.79
N ALA A 427 29.21 8.72 23.01
CA ALA A 427 28.05 8.06 23.60
C ALA A 427 27.80 8.43 25.09
N ARG A 428 28.79 9.01 25.78
CA ARG A 428 28.60 9.57 27.13
C ARG A 428 28.08 11.00 27.12
N ASN A 429 28.19 11.67 25.97
CA ASN A 429 27.82 13.07 25.77
C ASN A 429 26.52 13.24 24.98
N THR A 430 25.79 12.15 24.78
CA THR A 430 24.53 12.03 24.05
C THR A 430 23.29 12.24 24.91
#